data_AF-A0A9X2Y567-F1
#
_entry.id   AF-A0A9X2Y567-F1
#
_cell.length_a   1.000
_cell.length_b   1.000
_cell.length_c   1.000
_cell.angle_alpha   90.00
_cell.angle_beta   90.00
_cell.angle_gamma   90.00
#
_symmetry.space_group_name_H-M   'P 1'
#
loop_
_entity.id
_entity.type
_entity.pdbx_description
1 polymer ?
#
loop_
_entity_poly.entity_id
_entity_poly.type
_entity_poly.pdbx_seq_one_letter_code
_entity_poly.pdbx_strand_id
1 'polypeptide(L)'
;MTVDTDTTDADTASDAATDEHAEADELDTDADRDDDQDQDDDDGQDDEGRGGNSEAAKWRHKTREVESERDALRDQLAAQRRAVLAAAAAAKRVSPELVAKTVELDELLDENGLLDPARAVAAIDEVITTYGLPDRRPDGSGGKSREGGTKAERVGWGSVLRGNARTQR
;
A
#
# COMPACT_ATOMS: atom_id res chain seq x y z
N MET A 1 -19.19 63.11 -34.41
CA MET A 1 -17.90 62.49 -34.75
C MET A 1 -18.18 61.02 -34.97
N THR A 2 -18.42 60.66 -36.23
CA THR A 2 -18.69 59.31 -36.73
C THR A 2 -17.35 58.62 -37.01
N VAL A 3 -17.25 57.34 -36.70
CA VAL A 3 -16.35 56.40 -37.38
C VAL A 3 -17.12 55.11 -37.63
N ASP A 4 -17.20 54.80 -38.92
CA ASP A 4 -17.74 53.61 -39.56
C ASP A 4 -16.64 52.53 -39.72
N THR A 5 -17.10 51.28 -39.87
CA THR A 5 -16.54 50.13 -40.67
C THR A 5 -15.15 49.53 -40.41
N ASP A 6 -15.11 48.19 -40.24
CA ASP A 6 -14.56 47.18 -41.19
C ASP A 6 -14.70 45.77 -40.54
N THR A 7 -15.53 44.83 -41.00
CA THR A 7 -15.36 43.87 -42.12
C THR A 7 -13.95 43.28 -42.24
N THR A 8 -13.80 41.97 -42.01
CA THR A 8 -12.99 41.07 -42.86
C THR A 8 -13.34 39.61 -42.52
N ASP A 9 -13.87 38.94 -43.54
CA ASP A 9 -14.06 37.50 -43.69
C ASP A 9 -12.74 36.90 -44.21
N ALA A 10 -12.31 35.75 -43.72
CA ALA A 10 -11.24 34.96 -44.34
C ALA A 10 -11.37 33.47 -43.97
N ASP A 11 -12.09 32.77 -44.84
CA ASP A 11 -11.98 31.34 -45.13
C ASP A 11 -10.53 30.95 -45.50
N THR A 12 -10.02 29.84 -44.97
CA THR A 12 -8.93 29.07 -45.58
C THR A 12 -8.96 27.62 -45.09
N ALA A 13 -9.37 26.74 -45.99
CA ALA A 13 -9.20 25.29 -45.93
C ALA A 13 -7.77 24.85 -46.34
N SER A 14 -7.51 23.54 -46.25
CA SER A 14 -6.28 22.80 -46.64
C SER A 14 -5.17 22.87 -45.57
N ASP A 15 -4.57 21.78 -45.11
CA ASP A 15 -3.97 20.74 -45.95
C ASP A 15 -3.75 19.44 -45.14
N ALA A 16 -4.01 18.31 -45.78
CA ALA A 16 -3.63 16.99 -45.30
C ALA A 16 -2.21 16.69 -45.80
N ALA A 17 -1.29 16.33 -44.89
CA ALA A 17 -0.03 15.71 -45.25
C ALA A 17 0.16 14.43 -44.44
N THR A 18 -0.07 13.31 -45.13
CA THR A 18 0.49 11.99 -44.82
C THR A 18 2.00 12.05 -45.05
N ASP A 19 2.80 11.63 -44.08
CA ASP A 19 4.19 11.23 -44.30
C ASP A 19 4.41 9.84 -43.69
N GLU A 20 4.52 8.87 -44.59
CA GLU A 20 4.99 7.52 -44.30
C GLU A 20 6.52 7.55 -44.29
N HIS A 21 7.14 7.14 -43.18
CA HIS A 21 8.48 6.57 -43.25
C HIS A 21 8.62 5.38 -42.28
N ALA A 22 8.50 4.19 -42.88
CA ALA A 22 9.15 2.95 -42.46
C ALA A 22 10.69 3.10 -42.62
N GLU A 23 11.62 2.41 -41.97
CA GLU A 23 11.68 1.10 -41.32
C GLU A 23 12.78 1.05 -40.23
N ALA A 24 12.66 0.05 -39.37
CA ALA A 24 13.69 -0.81 -38.73
C ALA A 24 15.00 -0.24 -38.16
N ASP A 25 15.21 -0.52 -36.87
CA ASP A 25 16.43 -1.24 -36.47
C ASP A 25 16.14 -2.11 -35.24
N GLU A 26 16.38 -3.41 -35.38
CA GLU A 26 16.41 -4.40 -34.29
C GLU A 26 17.82 -4.40 -33.69
N LEU A 27 17.96 -4.11 -32.39
CA LEU A 27 19.11 -4.59 -31.62
C LEU A 27 18.67 -5.01 -30.21
N ASP A 28 18.58 -6.32 -30.08
CA ASP A 28 18.96 -7.12 -28.91
C ASP A 28 20.07 -6.47 -28.07
N THR A 29 19.80 -6.26 -26.78
CA THR A 29 20.82 -6.37 -25.73
C THR A 29 20.14 -6.73 -24.42
N ASP A 30 20.14 -8.03 -24.17
CA ASP A 30 20.32 -8.64 -22.85
C ASP A 30 21.37 -7.85 -22.04
N ALA A 31 20.94 -7.19 -20.97
CA ALA A 31 21.81 -6.72 -19.91
C ALA A 31 20.99 -6.64 -18.62
N ASP A 32 20.76 -7.83 -18.07
CA ASP A 32 20.79 -8.08 -16.63
C ASP A 32 21.93 -7.26 -16.01
N ARG A 33 21.59 -6.11 -15.44
CA ARG A 33 22.43 -5.35 -14.52
C ARG A 33 21.58 -5.04 -13.30
N ASP A 34 21.54 -6.02 -12.41
CA ASP A 34 21.66 -5.76 -10.98
C ASP A 34 22.83 -4.79 -10.78
N ASP A 35 22.50 -3.51 -10.57
CA ASP A 35 23.44 -2.52 -10.04
C ASP A 35 22.92 -2.09 -8.67
N ASP A 36 22.93 -3.07 -7.75
CA ASP A 36 23.00 -2.87 -6.30
C ASP A 36 24.36 -2.24 -5.99
N GLN A 37 24.51 -0.95 -6.29
CA GLN A 37 25.58 -0.13 -5.76
C GLN A 37 25.00 0.89 -4.79
N ASP A 38 24.73 0.39 -3.58
CA ASP A 38 24.94 1.12 -2.34
C ASP A 38 26.39 1.63 -2.33
N GLN A 39 26.62 2.80 -2.91
CA GLN A 39 27.80 3.61 -2.63
C GLN A 39 27.40 4.67 -1.60
N ASP A 40 27.43 4.25 -0.33
CA ASP A 40 27.69 5.12 0.81
C ASP A 40 29.11 5.71 0.66
N ASP A 41 29.27 6.70 -0.21
CA ASP A 41 30.44 7.57 -0.19
C ASP A 41 30.17 8.74 0.77
N ASP A 42 30.48 8.45 2.04
CA ASP A 42 30.97 9.42 3.01
C ASP A 42 32.28 10.01 2.48
N ASP A 43 32.19 11.12 1.76
CA ASP A 43 33.34 12.01 1.58
C ASP A 43 32.88 13.46 1.70
N GLY A 44 33.05 13.99 2.91
CA GLY A 44 33.13 15.42 3.16
C GLY A 44 34.33 16.00 2.41
N GLN A 45 34.09 16.51 1.21
CA GLN A 45 34.97 17.48 0.57
C GLN A 45 34.17 18.67 0.06
N ASP A 46 34.34 19.77 0.80
CA ASP A 46 33.94 21.12 0.43
C ASP A 46 34.48 21.47 -0.97
N ASP A 47 33.62 21.43 -1.99
CA ASP A 47 33.85 22.11 -3.28
C ASP A 47 32.78 23.17 -3.50
N GLU A 48 33.00 24.32 -2.85
CA GLU A 48 32.10 25.47 -2.70
C GLU A 48 31.75 26.20 -4.02
N GLY A 49 32.20 25.71 -5.19
CA GLY A 49 31.95 26.35 -6.49
C GLY A 49 31.14 25.52 -7.51
N ARG A 50 31.08 24.20 -7.37
CA ARG A 50 30.48 23.29 -8.37
C ARG A 50 29.48 22.29 -7.77
N GLY A 51 29.39 22.20 -6.45
CA GLY A 51 28.57 21.24 -5.70
C GLY A 51 27.08 21.58 -5.57
N GLY A 52 26.67 22.85 -5.64
CA GLY A 52 25.29 23.25 -5.28
C GLY A 52 24.18 22.62 -6.14
N ASN A 53 24.41 22.43 -7.45
CA ASN A 53 23.45 21.74 -8.32
C ASN A 53 23.44 20.23 -8.12
N SER A 54 24.60 19.64 -7.76
CA SER A 54 24.73 18.21 -7.47
C SER A 54 24.03 17.86 -6.16
N GLU A 55 24.27 18.64 -5.11
CA GLU A 55 23.59 18.52 -3.83
C GLU A 55 22.08 18.73 -3.97
N ALA A 56 21.64 19.77 -4.69
CA ALA A 56 20.23 19.99 -4.95
C ALA A 56 19.57 18.84 -5.73
N ALA A 57 20.30 18.19 -6.65
CA ALA A 57 19.80 17.00 -7.34
C ALA A 57 19.67 15.80 -6.38
N LYS A 58 20.70 15.53 -5.56
CA LYS A 58 20.68 14.49 -4.53
C LYS A 58 19.49 14.63 -3.58
N TRP A 59 19.23 15.85 -3.09
CA TRP A 59 18.10 16.09 -2.19
C TRP A 59 16.74 15.83 -2.84
N ARG A 60 16.56 16.17 -4.12
CA ARG A 60 15.31 15.85 -4.84
C ARG A 60 15.10 14.36 -5.00
N HIS A 61 16.16 13.59 -5.24
CA HIS A 61 16.07 12.13 -5.31
C HIS A 61 15.66 11.56 -3.96
N LYS A 62 16.38 11.95 -2.89
CA LYS A 62 16.09 11.51 -1.53
C LYS A 62 14.66 11.84 -1.09
N THR A 63 14.12 13.01 -1.45
CA THR A 63 12.72 13.35 -1.14
C THR A 63 11.73 12.41 -1.83
N ARG A 64 11.93 12.12 -3.13
CA ARG A 64 11.03 11.23 -3.87
C ARG A 64 11.11 9.80 -3.37
N GLU A 65 12.32 9.33 -3.04
CA GLU A 65 12.55 8.02 -2.46
C GLU A 65 11.80 7.89 -1.12
N VAL A 66 11.99 8.83 -0.20
CA VAL A 66 11.27 8.84 1.10
C VAL A 66 9.75 8.93 0.91
N GLU A 67 9.26 9.71 -0.06
CA GLU A 67 7.84 9.77 -0.37
C GLU A 67 7.32 8.42 -0.88
N SER A 68 8.08 7.75 -1.75
CA SER A 68 7.74 6.43 -2.27
C SER A 68 7.74 5.34 -1.20
N GLU A 69 8.74 5.35 -0.30
CA GLU A 69 8.81 4.43 0.83
C GLU A 69 7.63 4.62 1.77
N ARG A 70 7.31 5.88 2.09
CA ARG A 70 6.18 6.21 2.96
C ARG A 70 4.87 5.73 2.35
N ASP A 71 4.68 5.90 1.05
CA ASP A 71 3.46 5.48 0.37
C ASP A 71 3.39 3.94 0.27
N ALA A 72 4.50 3.26 -0.01
CA ALA A 72 4.59 1.80 0.04
C ALA A 72 4.26 1.25 1.44
N LEU A 73 4.78 1.87 2.51
CA LEU A 73 4.47 1.50 3.89
C LEU A 73 2.99 1.71 4.23
N ARG A 74 2.38 2.80 3.74
CA ARG A 74 0.94 3.04 3.92
C ARG A 74 0.11 1.96 3.24
N ASP A 75 0.48 1.57 2.03
CA ASP A 75 -0.22 0.51 1.29
C ASP A 75 -0.09 -0.84 1.97
N GLN A 76 1.11 -1.21 2.42
CA GLN A 76 1.33 -2.43 3.20
C GLN A 76 0.49 -2.45 4.47
N LEU A 77 0.45 -1.33 5.18
CA LEU A 77 -0.28 -1.22 6.43
C LEU A 77 -1.80 -1.28 6.21
N ALA A 78 -2.30 -0.66 5.13
CA ALA A 78 -3.69 -0.79 4.71
C ALA A 78 -4.03 -2.24 4.34
N ALA A 79 -3.14 -2.94 3.61
CA ALA A 79 -3.31 -4.35 3.26
C ALA A 79 -3.36 -5.26 4.51
N GLN A 80 -2.46 -5.04 5.47
CA GLN A 80 -2.45 -5.78 6.74
C GLN A 80 -3.75 -5.58 7.53
N ARG A 81 -4.22 -4.34 7.66
CA ARG A 81 -5.49 -4.04 8.35
C ARG A 81 -6.67 -4.73 7.67
N ARG A 82 -6.75 -4.69 6.34
CA ARG A 82 -7.78 -5.43 5.57
C ARG A 82 -7.69 -6.94 5.80
N ALA A 83 -6.48 -7.51 5.84
CA ALA A 83 -6.29 -8.93 6.10
C ALA A 83 -6.78 -9.33 7.51
N VAL A 84 -6.53 -8.50 8.53
CA VAL A 84 -7.04 -8.72 9.89
C VAL A 84 -8.56 -8.66 9.92
N LEU A 85 -9.17 -7.66 9.28
CA LEU A 85 -10.63 -7.55 9.20
C LEU A 85 -11.25 -8.74 8.44
N ALA A 86 -10.62 -9.18 7.34
CA ALA A 86 -11.04 -10.35 6.59
C ALA A 86 -10.98 -11.62 7.43
N ALA A 87 -9.94 -11.81 8.25
CA ALA A 87 -9.84 -12.93 9.18
C ALA A 87 -10.95 -12.90 10.25
N ALA A 88 -11.27 -11.72 10.79
CA ALA A 88 -12.38 -11.56 11.73
C ALA A 88 -13.74 -11.85 11.09
N ALA A 89 -13.97 -11.40 9.84
CA ALA A 89 -15.17 -11.71 9.07
C ALA A 89 -15.30 -13.21 8.81
N ALA A 90 -14.20 -13.86 8.41
CA ALA A 90 -14.16 -15.30 8.18
C ALA A 90 -14.45 -16.11 9.46
N ALA A 91 -13.99 -15.65 10.63
CA ALA A 91 -14.31 -16.28 11.91
C ALA A 91 -15.81 -16.27 12.22
N LYS A 92 -16.55 -15.25 11.75
CA LYS A 92 -18.02 -15.15 11.81
C LYS A 92 -18.72 -15.73 10.57
N ARG A 93 -17.97 -16.37 9.66
CA ARG A 93 -18.45 -16.91 8.37
C ARG A 93 -19.13 -15.87 7.47
N VAL A 94 -18.75 -14.61 7.61
CA VAL A 94 -19.17 -13.51 6.73
C VAL A 94 -18.14 -13.39 5.61
N SER A 95 -18.60 -13.11 4.39
CA SER A 95 -17.71 -12.85 3.26
C SER A 95 -16.89 -11.58 3.51
N PRO A 96 -15.54 -11.62 3.43
CA PRO A 96 -14.71 -10.42 3.56
C PRO A 96 -15.06 -9.33 2.52
N GLU A 97 -15.41 -9.74 1.30
CA GLU A 97 -15.85 -8.84 0.22
C GLU A 97 -17.14 -8.10 0.55
N LEU A 98 -18.03 -8.73 1.32
CA LEU A 98 -19.25 -8.08 1.77
C LEU A 98 -18.90 -7.00 2.80
N VAL A 99 -18.08 -7.34 3.80
CA VAL A 99 -17.65 -6.40 4.85
C VAL A 99 -16.91 -5.20 4.25
N ALA A 100 -16.01 -5.43 3.29
CA ALA A 100 -15.24 -4.37 2.64
C ALA A 100 -16.09 -3.41 1.79
N LYS A 101 -17.28 -3.82 1.33
CA LYS A 101 -18.22 -2.97 0.58
C LYS A 101 -19.15 -2.17 1.49
N THR A 102 -19.30 -2.59 2.73
CA THR A 102 -20.28 -2.04 3.68
C THR A 102 -19.65 -1.18 4.76
N VAL A 103 -18.38 -1.42 5.07
CA VAL A 103 -17.67 -0.80 6.19
C VAL A 103 -16.39 -0.16 5.67
N GLU A 104 -16.25 1.13 5.92
CA GLU A 104 -15.02 1.87 5.62
C GLU A 104 -13.97 1.59 6.69
N LEU A 105 -12.73 1.28 6.25
CA LEU A 105 -11.66 0.86 7.16
C LEU A 105 -11.28 1.95 8.16
N ASP A 106 -11.36 3.22 7.76
CA ASP A 106 -10.98 4.37 8.58
C ASP A 106 -11.92 4.57 9.78
N GLU A 107 -13.17 4.14 9.69
CA GLU A 107 -14.14 4.21 10.80
C GLU A 107 -13.83 3.21 11.92
N LEU A 108 -13.09 2.15 11.58
CA LEU A 108 -12.68 1.10 12.50
C LEU A 108 -11.36 1.40 13.22
N LEU A 109 -10.72 2.52 12.90
CA LEU A 109 -9.46 2.91 13.53
C LEU A 109 -9.70 3.64 14.85
N ASP A 110 -8.77 3.46 15.78
CA ASP A 110 -8.68 4.25 17.01
C ASP A 110 -7.93 5.57 16.77
N GLU A 111 -7.78 6.35 17.84
CA GLU A 111 -7.05 7.62 17.83
C GLU A 111 -5.55 7.49 17.47
N ASN A 112 -4.99 6.29 17.59
CA ASN A 112 -3.61 5.97 17.22
C ASN A 112 -3.51 5.44 15.78
N GLY A 113 -4.63 5.35 15.06
CA GLY A 113 -4.71 4.73 13.75
C GLY A 113 -4.58 3.21 13.78
N LEU A 114 -4.71 2.56 14.93
CA LEU A 114 -4.73 1.10 15.01
C LEU A 114 -6.15 0.59 14.80
N LEU A 115 -6.29 -0.63 14.27
CA LEU A 115 -7.61 -1.23 14.12
C LEU A 115 -8.19 -1.56 15.50
N ASP A 116 -9.31 -0.94 15.87
CA ASP A 116 -10.01 -1.22 17.10
C ASP A 116 -10.78 -2.55 16.96
N PRO A 117 -10.41 -3.61 17.72
CA PRO A 117 -11.05 -4.91 17.60
C PRO A 117 -12.52 -4.88 18.00
N ALA A 118 -12.92 -4.02 18.94
CA ALA A 118 -14.31 -3.93 19.38
C ALA A 118 -15.18 -3.32 18.29
N ARG A 119 -14.71 -2.24 17.65
CA ARG A 119 -15.41 -1.62 16.50
C ARG A 119 -15.49 -2.56 15.31
N ALA A 120 -14.40 -3.25 14.97
CA ALA A 120 -14.39 -4.22 13.88
C ALA A 120 -15.42 -5.35 14.10
N VAL A 121 -15.50 -5.90 15.32
CA VAL A 121 -16.47 -6.94 15.67
C VAL A 121 -17.90 -6.42 15.56
N ALA A 122 -18.16 -5.20 16.07
CA ALA A 122 -19.47 -4.57 16.02
C ALA A 122 -19.93 -4.28 14.59
N ALA A 123 -19.03 -3.78 13.74
CA ALA A 123 -19.31 -3.53 12.33
C ALA A 123 -19.66 -4.83 11.58
N ILE A 124 -18.95 -5.93 11.86
CA ILE A 124 -19.30 -7.24 11.27
C ILE A 124 -20.68 -7.72 11.77
N ASP A 125 -21.02 -7.49 13.05
CA ASP A 125 -22.36 -7.82 13.57
C ASP A 125 -23.45 -6.99 12.89
N GLU A 126 -23.20 -5.71 12.62
CA GLU A 126 -24.12 -4.86 11.87
C GLU A 126 -24.34 -5.38 10.44
N VAL A 127 -23.28 -5.82 9.76
CA VAL A 127 -23.38 -6.47 8.44
C VAL A 127 -24.23 -7.75 8.52
N ILE A 128 -24.00 -8.59 9.53
CA ILE A 128 -24.81 -9.81 9.74
C ILE A 128 -26.29 -9.44 9.88
N THR A 129 -26.59 -8.43 10.69
CA THR A 129 -27.94 -8.00 11.00
C THR A 129 -28.63 -7.39 9.77
N THR A 130 -27.93 -6.53 9.05
CA THR A 130 -28.42 -5.81 7.86
C THR A 130 -28.78 -6.75 6.72
N TYR A 131 -27.95 -7.78 6.50
CA TYR A 131 -28.14 -8.74 5.43
C TYR A 131 -28.87 -10.03 5.86
N GLY A 132 -29.32 -10.12 7.12
CA GLY A 132 -30.04 -11.28 7.64
C GLY A 132 -29.23 -12.57 7.59
N LEU A 133 -27.90 -12.47 7.72
CA LEU A 133 -27.01 -13.62 7.73
C LEU A 133 -27.22 -14.41 9.03
N PRO A 134 -27.16 -15.76 8.99
CA PRO A 134 -27.27 -16.54 10.21
C PRO A 134 -26.04 -16.29 11.10
N ASP A 135 -26.23 -15.74 12.30
CA ASP A 135 -25.17 -15.62 13.30
C ASP A 135 -24.74 -17.02 13.74
N ARG A 136 -23.70 -17.54 13.09
CA ARG A 136 -23.07 -18.81 13.45
C ARG A 136 -21.84 -18.52 14.27
N ARG A 137 -22.06 -18.03 15.50
CA ARG A 137 -21.03 -18.05 16.53
C ARG A 137 -20.51 -19.49 16.63
N PRO A 138 -19.18 -19.70 16.69
CA PRO A 138 -18.64 -21.02 16.93
C PRO A 138 -19.27 -21.53 18.23
N ASP A 139 -20.09 -22.57 18.10
CA ASP A 139 -20.65 -23.26 19.22
C ASP A 139 -19.47 -23.84 20.00
N GLY A 140 -19.31 -23.45 21.27
CA GLY A 140 -18.31 -24.03 22.18
C GLY A 140 -18.44 -25.55 22.38
N SER A 141 -19.38 -26.20 21.68
CA SER A 141 -19.65 -27.63 21.63
C SER A 141 -18.51 -28.44 20.99
N GLY A 142 -17.65 -27.83 20.15
CA GLY A 142 -16.52 -28.51 19.52
C GLY A 142 -15.34 -28.88 20.44
N GLY A 143 -15.39 -28.50 21.72
CA GLY A 143 -14.28 -28.62 22.67
C GLY A 143 -14.43 -29.70 23.75
N LYS A 144 -15.01 -30.87 23.44
CA LYS A 144 -14.84 -32.06 24.29
C LYS A 144 -13.77 -32.98 23.68
N SER A 145 -12.54 -32.46 23.58
CA SER A 145 -11.38 -33.32 23.36
C SER A 145 -11.13 -34.13 24.62
N ARG A 146 -11.08 -35.45 24.43
CA ARG A 146 -10.83 -36.48 25.43
C ARG A 146 -9.63 -36.11 26.30
N GLU A 147 -9.85 -36.21 27.59
CA GLU A 147 -8.84 -36.25 28.63
C GLU A 147 -7.83 -37.37 28.34
N GLY A 148 -6.56 -37.00 28.17
CA GLY A 148 -5.44 -37.94 28.05
C GLY A 148 -4.39 -37.53 27.02
N GLY A 149 -3.31 -36.86 27.46
CA GLY A 149 -2.08 -36.78 26.65
C GLY A 149 -1.26 -35.50 26.82
N THR A 150 -0.30 -35.53 27.75
CA THR A 150 0.97 -34.77 27.82
C THR A 150 0.96 -33.25 27.59
N LYS A 151 1.39 -32.56 28.64
CA LYS A 151 1.78 -31.14 28.75
C LYS A 151 2.74 -30.72 27.61
N ALA A 152 2.21 -30.37 26.45
CA ALA A 152 2.91 -29.57 25.45
C ALA A 152 2.74 -28.11 25.84
N GLU A 153 3.84 -27.48 26.27
CA GLU A 153 3.91 -26.05 26.52
C GLU A 153 3.47 -25.31 25.26
N ARG A 154 2.38 -24.55 25.36
CA ARG A 154 1.95 -23.66 24.29
C ARG A 154 3.03 -22.59 24.12
N VAL A 155 3.87 -22.75 23.11
CA VAL A 155 4.75 -21.69 22.60
C VAL A 155 3.85 -20.64 21.96
N GLY A 156 3.32 -19.75 22.81
CA GLY A 156 2.64 -18.55 22.36
C GLY A 156 3.66 -17.55 21.83
N TRP A 157 3.22 -16.63 20.98
CA TRP A 157 4.03 -15.55 20.39
C TRP A 157 4.90 -14.77 21.41
N GLY A 158 4.47 -14.70 22.68
CA GLY A 158 5.28 -14.13 23.77
C GLY A 158 6.56 -14.93 24.14
N SER A 159 6.69 -16.19 23.70
CA SER A 159 7.90 -16.99 23.84
C SER A 159 8.93 -16.67 22.76
N VAL A 160 8.49 -16.34 21.55
CA VAL A 160 9.35 -15.96 20.44
C VAL A 160 10.00 -14.59 20.70
N LEU A 161 9.22 -13.63 21.20
CA LEU A 161 9.71 -12.29 21.54
C LEU A 161 10.64 -12.25 22.76
N ARG A 162 10.51 -13.19 23.70
CA ARG A 162 11.43 -13.31 24.86
C ARG A 162 12.66 -14.17 24.58
N GLY A 163 12.61 -15.04 23.56
CA GLY A 163 13.74 -15.89 23.18
C GLY A 163 14.91 -15.10 22.58
N ASN A 164 14.65 -13.98 21.91
CA ASN A 164 15.66 -13.22 21.18
C ASN A 164 16.52 -12.28 22.06
N ALA A 165 16.20 -12.14 23.36
CA ALA A 165 16.89 -11.21 24.26
C ALA A 165 18.08 -11.82 25.02
N ARG A 166 18.53 -13.06 24.70
CA ARG A 166 19.54 -13.79 25.49
C ARG A 166 20.82 -14.22 24.77
N THR A 167 21.04 -13.80 23.53
CA THR A 167 22.20 -14.23 22.72
C THR A 167 23.04 -13.08 22.17
N GLN A 168 23.27 -12.04 22.98
CA GLN A 168 24.42 -11.16 22.80
C GLN A 168 25.04 -10.85 24.17
N ARG A 169 25.99 -11.70 24.60
CA ARG A 169 27.05 -11.30 25.53
C ARG A 169 28.26 -12.21 25.38
#